data_AF-A0A2K9JX95-F1
#
_entry.id   AF-A0A2K9JX95-F1
#
_cell.length_a   1.000
_cell.length_b   1.000
_cell.length_c   1.000
_cell.angle_alpha   90.00
_cell.angle_beta   90.00
_cell.angle_gamma   90.00
#
_symmetry.space_group_name_H-M   'P 1'
#
loop_
_entity.id
_entity.type
_entity.pdbx_description
1 polymer ?
#
loop_
_entity_poly.entity_id
_entity_poly.type
_entity_poly.pdbx_seq_one_letter_code
_entity_poly.pdbx_strand_id
1 'polypeptide(L)'
;MNKLYYLLVLFLPVVTSAETLTPELFFAKVKLQETTISYTKSMETCFEHTPRVTPSQLEIDKLETELVVDAVYYLHYVALNHCMKDEYIRFLSAVNYYNSLVNRDEWLEVDSFVISALEEEVRGEFEFKQLPEAVQQHFLQLDILKTPFDAATLVMELRGDL
;
A
#
# COMPACT_ATOMS: atom_id res chain seq x y z
N MET A 1 -10.76 -29.88 16.73
CA MET A 1 -11.76 -29.14 17.54
C MET A 1 -11.28 -27.74 17.96
N ASN A 2 -10.46 -27.04 17.16
CA ASN A 2 -9.86 -25.75 17.59
C ASN A 2 -10.25 -24.53 16.74
N LYS A 3 -11.11 -24.66 15.72
CA LYS A 3 -11.52 -23.51 14.90
C LYS A 3 -12.71 -22.72 15.47
N LEU A 4 -13.53 -23.33 16.33
CA LEU A 4 -14.66 -22.65 16.97
C LEU A 4 -14.27 -21.82 18.21
N TYR A 5 -13.10 -22.09 18.81
CA TYR A 5 -12.67 -21.43 20.04
C TYR A 5 -12.20 -19.99 19.80
N TYR A 6 -11.59 -19.69 18.65
CA TYR A 6 -11.16 -18.32 18.31
C TYR A 6 -12.33 -17.40 17.96
N LEU A 7 -13.41 -17.95 17.39
CA LEU A 7 -14.64 -17.20 17.13
C LEU A 7 -15.35 -16.81 18.44
N LEU A 8 -15.29 -17.65 19.47
CA LEU A 8 -15.95 -17.39 20.75
C LEU A 8 -15.22 -16.34 21.63
N VAL A 9 -13.92 -16.14 21.44
CA VAL A 9 -13.17 -15.06 22.12
C VAL A 9 -13.52 -13.68 21.55
N LEU A 10 -13.97 -13.60 20.29
CA LEU A 10 -14.51 -12.38 19.69
C LEU A 10 -15.94 -12.03 20.18
N PHE A 11 -16.62 -12.94 20.88
CA PHE A 11 -18.03 -12.81 21.29
C PHE A 11 -18.27 -12.69 22.80
N LEU A 12 -17.22 -12.57 23.63
CA LEU A 12 -17.39 -12.31 25.08
C LEU A 12 -17.29 -10.82 25.39
N PRO A 13 -18.40 -10.12 25.69
CA PRO A 13 -18.35 -8.78 26.25
C PRO A 13 -17.98 -8.91 27.72
N VAL A 14 -16.69 -8.79 28.03
CA VAL A 14 -16.27 -8.54 29.41
C VAL A 14 -16.66 -7.10 29.73
N VAL A 15 -17.79 -6.97 30.42
CA VAL A 15 -18.29 -5.73 30.99
C VAL A 15 -17.32 -5.25 32.07
N THR A 16 -16.35 -4.40 31.72
CA THR A 16 -15.70 -3.49 32.67
C THR A 16 -15.05 -2.32 31.92
N SER A 17 -15.87 -1.32 31.60
CA SER A 17 -15.62 0.12 31.49
C SER A 17 -16.74 0.65 30.61
N ALA A 18 -17.77 1.24 31.22
CA ALA A 18 -18.72 2.03 30.46
C ALA A 18 -18.01 3.33 30.07
N GLU A 19 -17.06 3.25 29.13
CA GLU A 19 -16.81 4.36 28.23
C GLU A 19 -18.14 4.62 27.55
N THR A 20 -18.71 5.80 27.79
CA THR A 20 -19.91 6.26 27.10
C THR A 20 -19.58 6.33 25.62
N LEU A 21 -19.85 5.23 24.91
CA LEU A 21 -19.67 5.11 23.47
C LEU A 21 -20.73 6.03 22.86
N THR A 22 -20.32 7.25 22.51
CA THR A 22 -21.23 8.23 21.93
C THR A 22 -21.72 7.71 20.58
N PRO A 23 -22.92 8.13 20.13
CA PRO A 23 -23.37 7.81 18.78
C PRO A 23 -22.34 8.16 17.70
N GLU A 24 -21.61 9.28 17.87
CA GLU A 24 -20.53 9.67 16.95
C GLU A 24 -19.35 8.69 16.98
N LEU A 25 -18.90 8.25 18.17
CA LEU A 25 -17.80 7.29 18.30
C LEU A 25 -18.19 5.91 17.74
N PHE A 26 -19.44 5.49 17.94
CA PHE A 26 -19.97 4.25 17.34
C PHE A 26 -19.94 4.32 15.81
N PHE A 27 -20.46 5.41 15.25
CA PHE A 27 -20.44 5.65 13.81
C PHE A 27 -19.01 5.67 13.25
N ALA A 28 -18.08 6.35 13.94
CA ALA A 28 -16.67 6.39 13.54
C ALA A 28 -16.03 4.99 13.52
N LYS A 29 -16.28 4.16 14.53
CA LYS A 29 -15.79 2.77 14.59
C LYS A 29 -16.33 1.93 13.42
N VAL A 30 -17.64 2.02 13.14
CA VAL A 30 -18.25 1.33 11.99
C VAL A 30 -17.63 1.82 10.68
N LYS A 31 -17.46 3.13 10.53
CA LYS A 31 -16.93 3.70 9.29
C LYS A 31 -15.47 3.32 9.04
N LEU A 32 -14.67 3.27 10.10
CA LEU A 32 -13.30 2.79 10.04
C LEU A 32 -13.25 1.31 9.61
N GLN A 33 -14.12 0.46 10.15
CA GLN A 33 -14.19 -0.94 9.75
C GLN A 33 -14.56 -1.10 8.27
N GLU A 34 -15.58 -0.39 7.79
CA GLU A 34 -15.98 -0.40 6.38
C GLU A 34 -14.82 -0.01 5.45
N THR A 35 -14.15 1.09 5.77
CA THR A 35 -13.04 1.62 4.95
C THR A 35 -11.81 0.72 4.99
N THR A 36 -11.54 0.05 6.11
CA THR A 36 -10.46 -0.95 6.22
C THR A 36 -10.72 -2.16 5.34
N ILE A 37 -11.96 -2.67 5.33
CA ILE A 37 -12.36 -3.80 4.47
C ILE A 37 -12.27 -3.41 2.99
N SER A 38 -12.79 -2.23 2.64
CA SER A 38 -12.73 -1.69 1.29
C SER A 38 -11.29 -1.52 0.81
N TYR A 39 -10.44 -0.94 1.65
CA TYR A 39 -9.01 -0.77 1.40
C TYR A 39 -8.32 -2.12 1.12
N THR A 40 -8.51 -3.11 2.01
CA THR A 40 -7.88 -4.43 1.85
C THR A 40 -8.30 -5.09 0.55
N LYS A 41 -9.59 -5.04 0.21
CA LYS A 41 -10.12 -5.60 -1.02
C LYS A 41 -9.57 -4.90 -2.27
N SER A 42 -9.49 -3.58 -2.25
CA SER A 42 -8.94 -2.82 -3.38
C SER A 42 -7.46 -3.11 -3.57
N MET A 43 -6.71 -3.31 -2.50
CA MET A 43 -5.31 -3.73 -2.58
C MET A 43 -5.19 -5.09 -3.27
N GLU A 44 -6.01 -6.07 -2.87
CA GLU A 44 -6.07 -7.37 -3.57
C GLU A 44 -6.41 -7.20 -5.06
N THR A 45 -7.40 -6.37 -5.40
CA THR A 45 -7.79 -6.10 -6.80
C THR A 45 -6.68 -5.40 -7.60
N CYS A 46 -5.93 -4.48 -6.98
CA CYS A 46 -4.79 -3.83 -7.63
C CYS A 46 -3.69 -4.84 -8.03
N PHE A 47 -3.59 -5.98 -7.31
CA PHE A 47 -2.62 -7.04 -7.58
C PHE A 47 -3.19 -8.26 -8.33
N GLU A 48 -4.51 -8.43 -8.40
CA GLU A 48 -5.17 -9.64 -8.93
C GLU A 48 -4.81 -9.95 -10.40
N HIS A 49 -4.42 -8.92 -11.16
CA HIS A 49 -3.99 -9.03 -12.55
C HIS A 49 -2.63 -8.38 -12.80
N THR A 50 -1.77 -8.37 -11.78
CA THR A 50 -0.39 -7.90 -11.90
C THR A 50 0.27 -8.57 -13.11
N PRO A 51 0.61 -7.80 -14.16
CA PRO A 51 1.24 -8.38 -15.33
C PRO A 51 2.64 -8.83 -14.97
N ARG A 52 3.06 -9.99 -15.48
CA ARG A 52 4.43 -10.45 -15.29
C ARG A 52 5.36 -9.60 -16.14
N VAL A 53 6.17 -8.78 -15.49
CA VAL A 53 7.29 -8.07 -16.10
C VAL A 53 8.47 -9.03 -16.18
N THR A 54 9.08 -9.20 -17.36
CA THR A 54 10.29 -10.01 -17.51
C THR A 54 11.54 -9.12 -17.61
N PRO A 55 12.71 -9.57 -17.13
CA PRO A 55 13.96 -8.80 -17.24
C PRO A 55 14.27 -8.33 -18.66
N SER A 56 13.96 -9.14 -19.68
CA SER A 56 14.14 -8.79 -21.09
C SER A 56 13.32 -7.58 -21.56
N GLN A 57 12.21 -7.25 -20.88
CA GLN A 57 11.42 -6.05 -21.18
C GLN A 57 12.03 -4.78 -20.58
N LEU A 58 13.02 -4.94 -19.69
CA LEU A 58 13.72 -3.85 -19.00
C LEU A 58 15.15 -3.66 -19.53
N GLU A 59 15.56 -4.47 -20.52
CA GLU A 59 16.87 -4.39 -21.13
C GLU A 59 17.02 -3.08 -21.92
N ILE A 60 17.86 -2.19 -21.38
CA ILE A 60 18.43 -1.05 -22.08
C ILE A 60 19.94 -1.30 -22.10
N ASP A 61 20.59 -1.07 -23.25
CA ASP A 61 22.03 -1.27 -23.47
C ASP A 61 22.89 -0.93 -22.23
N LYS A 62 23.34 -1.97 -21.52
CA LYS A 62 24.29 -1.94 -20.39
C LYS A 62 23.96 -0.92 -19.28
N LEU A 63 22.73 -0.89 -18.79
CA LEU A 63 22.46 -0.23 -17.51
C LEU A 63 22.92 -1.10 -16.32
N GLU A 64 23.42 -0.43 -15.30
CA GLU A 64 23.67 -1.06 -14.01
C GLU A 64 22.33 -1.50 -13.40
N THR A 65 22.30 -2.72 -12.86
CA THR A 65 21.09 -3.32 -12.28
C THR A 65 20.45 -2.42 -11.21
N GLU A 66 21.24 -1.68 -10.44
CA GLU A 66 20.75 -0.76 -9.41
C GLU A 66 19.84 0.33 -10.01
N LEU A 67 20.23 0.93 -11.14
CA LEU A 67 19.43 1.96 -11.82
C LEU A 67 18.09 1.42 -12.33
N VAL A 68 18.08 0.18 -12.80
CA VAL A 68 16.85 -0.51 -13.23
C VAL A 68 15.94 -0.76 -12.04
N VAL A 69 16.51 -1.18 -10.92
CA VAL A 69 15.76 -1.44 -9.68
C VAL A 69 15.14 -0.15 -9.13
N ASP A 70 15.86 0.96 -9.10
CA ASP A 70 15.33 2.24 -8.62
C ASP A 70 14.16 2.71 -9.50
N ALA A 71 14.28 2.57 -10.82
CA ALA A 71 13.18 2.87 -11.75
C ALA A 71 11.95 1.97 -11.54
N VAL A 72 12.18 0.67 -11.34
CA VAL A 72 11.13 -0.30 -11.06
C VAL A 72 10.41 0.04 -9.76
N TYR A 73 11.13 0.37 -8.68
CA TYR A 73 10.51 0.74 -7.42
C TYR A 73 9.65 1.99 -7.55
N TYR A 74 10.19 3.06 -8.14
CA TYR A 74 9.41 4.28 -8.35
C TYR A 74 8.11 4.01 -9.13
N LEU A 75 8.20 3.33 -10.27
CA LEU A 75 7.03 3.07 -11.13
C LEU A 75 6.03 2.13 -10.47
N HIS A 76 6.49 1.16 -9.68
CA HIS A 76 5.63 0.32 -8.86
C HIS A 76 4.80 1.16 -7.88
N TYR A 77 5.44 2.05 -7.12
CA TYR A 77 4.75 2.86 -6.12
C TYR A 77 3.80 3.88 -6.76
N VAL A 78 4.18 4.49 -7.90
CA VAL A 78 3.27 5.36 -8.67
C VAL A 78 2.02 4.59 -9.11
N ALA A 79 2.19 3.40 -9.69
CA ALA A 79 1.07 2.60 -10.17
C ALA A 79 0.16 2.14 -9.01
N LEU A 80 0.75 1.72 -7.89
CA LEU A 80 0.03 1.35 -6.68
C LEU A 80 -0.74 2.55 -6.10
N ASN A 81 -0.10 3.71 -5.99
CA ASN A 81 -0.72 4.92 -5.46
C ASN A 81 -1.83 5.45 -6.36
N HIS A 82 -1.67 5.35 -7.68
CA HIS A 82 -2.76 5.64 -8.62
C HIS A 82 -3.95 4.71 -8.42
N CYS A 83 -3.70 3.39 -8.30
CA CYS A 83 -4.76 2.39 -8.13
C CYS A 83 -5.51 2.55 -6.79
N MET A 84 -4.79 2.90 -5.72
CA MET A 84 -5.32 2.94 -4.36
C MET A 84 -5.78 4.32 -3.88
N LYS A 85 -5.61 5.38 -4.70
CA LYS A 85 -5.81 6.79 -4.29
C LYS A 85 -7.11 7.05 -3.52
N ASP A 86 -8.24 6.63 -4.07
CA ASP A 86 -9.55 6.91 -3.48
C ASP A 86 -9.74 6.17 -2.15
N GLU A 87 -9.22 4.95 -2.06
CA GLU A 87 -9.29 4.14 -0.84
C GLU A 87 -8.33 4.64 0.23
N TYR A 88 -7.14 5.12 -0.14
CA TYR A 88 -6.25 5.84 0.78
C TYR A 88 -6.95 7.06 1.39
N ILE A 89 -7.57 7.90 0.57
CA ILE A 89 -8.26 9.11 1.04
C ILE A 89 -9.40 8.74 2.00
N ARG A 90 -10.21 7.73 1.65
CA ARG A 90 -11.33 7.26 2.50
C ARG A 90 -10.84 6.71 3.83
N PHE A 91 -9.82 5.86 3.80
CA PHE A 91 -9.24 5.27 4.99
C PHE A 91 -8.62 6.33 5.92
N LEU A 92 -7.75 7.19 5.39
CA LEU A 92 -7.12 8.27 6.16
C LEU A 92 -8.15 9.24 6.74
N SER A 93 -9.21 9.56 5.98
CA SER A 93 -10.30 10.40 6.48
C SER A 93 -11.06 9.74 7.64
N ALA A 94 -11.30 8.42 7.56
CA ALA A 94 -11.96 7.68 8.62
C ALA A 94 -11.09 7.59 9.89
N VAL A 95 -9.78 7.37 9.74
CA VAL A 95 -8.85 7.38 10.88
C VAL A 95 -8.76 8.76 11.51
N ASN A 96 -8.61 9.82 10.71
CA ASN A 96 -8.58 11.18 11.22
C ASN A 96 -9.86 11.54 11.99
N TYR A 97 -11.03 11.14 11.47
CA TYR A 97 -12.30 11.35 12.16
C TYR A 97 -12.37 10.56 13.47
N TYR A 98 -12.00 9.28 13.47
CA TYR A 98 -11.92 8.48 14.69
C TYR A 98 -11.00 9.12 15.74
N ASN A 99 -9.77 9.48 15.37
CA ASN A 99 -8.78 10.07 16.27
C ASN A 99 -9.23 11.42 16.86
N SER A 100 -10.09 12.17 16.15
CA SER A 100 -10.69 13.41 16.67
C SER A 100 -11.73 13.20 17.78
N LEU A 101 -12.21 11.97 17.96
CA LEU A 101 -13.26 11.61 18.92
C LEU A 101 -12.74 10.84 20.15
N VAL A 102 -11.48 10.41 20.12
CA VAL A 102 -10.87 9.60 21.18
C VAL A 102 -9.71 10.32 21.88
N ASN A 103 -9.36 9.85 23.07
CA ASN A 103 -8.17 10.34 23.77
C ASN A 103 -6.90 9.94 23.02
N ARG A 104 -5.81 10.67 23.24
CA ARG A 104 -4.53 10.45 22.55
C ARG A 104 -3.96 9.03 22.76
N ASP A 105 -4.23 8.42 23.90
CA ASP A 105 -3.78 7.06 24.22
C ASP A 105 -4.51 5.97 23.39
N GLU A 106 -5.63 6.33 22.77
CA GLU A 106 -6.46 5.47 21.91
C GLU A 106 -6.32 5.85 20.43
N TRP A 107 -5.45 6.81 20.10
CA TRP A 107 -5.22 7.19 18.71
C TRP A 107 -4.71 6.00 17.93
N LEU A 108 -5.35 5.78 16.80
CA LEU A 108 -4.82 4.88 15.80
C LEU A 108 -3.68 5.63 15.13
N GLU A 109 -2.46 5.18 15.41
CA GLU A 109 -1.34 5.46 14.53
C GLU A 109 -1.66 4.78 13.21
N VAL A 110 -1.75 5.56 12.14
CA VAL A 110 -1.77 5.01 10.79
C VAL A 110 -0.37 4.48 10.56
N ASP A 111 -0.18 3.22 10.91
CA ASP A 111 1.11 2.57 10.78
C ASP A 111 1.55 2.65 9.32
N SER A 112 2.76 3.19 9.19
CA SER A 112 3.69 3.20 8.06
C SER A 112 3.07 3.02 6.68
N PHE A 113 2.50 1.88 6.30
CA PHE A 113 2.25 1.51 4.91
C PHE A 113 1.70 2.62 3.97
N VAL A 114 0.66 3.40 4.35
CA VAL A 114 0.16 4.49 3.49
C VAL A 114 1.15 5.65 3.37
N ILE A 115 1.72 6.06 4.52
CA ILE A 115 2.69 7.15 4.60
C ILE A 115 4.01 6.72 3.97
N SER A 116 4.49 5.53 4.31
CA SER A 116 5.65 4.86 3.75
C SER A 116 5.51 4.61 2.26
N ALA A 117 4.37 4.17 1.73
CA ALA A 117 4.20 4.03 0.27
C ALA A 117 4.33 5.38 -0.45
N LEU A 118 3.89 6.48 0.18
CA LEU A 118 4.08 7.83 -0.36
C LEU A 118 5.54 8.31 -0.19
N GLU A 119 6.17 8.04 0.95
CA GLU A 119 7.59 8.36 1.18
C GLU A 119 8.51 7.59 0.21
N GLU A 120 8.20 6.33 -0.04
CA GLU A 120 8.86 5.46 -1.01
C GLU A 120 8.62 5.95 -2.45
N GLU A 121 7.40 6.38 -2.79
CA GLU A 121 7.13 7.03 -4.09
C GLU A 121 7.99 8.28 -4.26
N VAL A 122 8.02 9.17 -3.25
CA VAL A 122 8.77 10.44 -3.32
C VAL A 122 10.28 10.19 -3.39
N ARG A 123 10.80 9.24 -2.60
CA ARG A 123 12.21 8.84 -2.67
C ARG A 123 12.54 8.24 -4.03
N GLY A 124 11.72 7.30 -4.49
CA GLY A 124 11.87 6.70 -5.81
C GLY A 124 11.79 7.73 -6.94
N GLU A 125 10.92 8.74 -6.84
CA GLU A 125 10.84 9.83 -7.83
C GLU A 125 12.14 10.63 -7.87
N PHE A 126 12.71 10.92 -6.69
CA PHE A 126 13.97 11.63 -6.58
C PHE A 126 15.14 10.84 -7.19
N GLU A 127 15.21 9.54 -6.92
CA GLU A 127 16.22 8.62 -7.49
C GLU A 127 16.01 8.45 -9.00
N PHE A 128 14.77 8.25 -9.45
CA PHE A 128 14.41 8.12 -10.86
C PHE A 128 14.78 9.36 -11.68
N LYS A 129 14.56 10.56 -11.14
CA LYS A 129 14.92 11.82 -11.81
C LYS A 129 16.42 12.03 -11.96
N GLN A 130 17.26 11.30 -11.23
CA GLN A 130 18.71 11.32 -11.39
C GLN A 130 19.20 10.41 -12.50
N LEU A 131 18.37 9.47 -12.97
CA LEU A 131 18.71 8.60 -14.08
C LEU A 131 18.89 9.39 -15.38
N PRO A 132 19.68 8.90 -16.35
CA PRO A 132 19.78 9.55 -17.65
C PRO A 132 18.41 9.66 -18.35
N GLU A 133 18.16 10.76 -19.07
CA GLU A 133 16.84 11.03 -19.67
C GLU A 133 16.34 9.90 -20.59
N ALA A 134 17.24 9.29 -21.37
CA ALA A 134 16.90 8.17 -22.24
C ALA A 134 16.40 6.94 -21.45
N VAL A 135 16.94 6.73 -20.25
CA VAL A 135 16.52 5.66 -19.33
C VAL A 135 15.13 5.96 -18.79
N GLN A 136 14.92 7.18 -18.29
CA GLN A 136 13.61 7.60 -17.80
C GLN A 136 12.53 7.44 -18.87
N GLN A 137 12.79 7.91 -20.09
CA GLN A 137 11.86 7.81 -21.21
C GLN A 137 11.56 6.37 -21.59
N HIS A 138 12.54 5.47 -21.57
CA HIS A 138 12.31 4.06 -21.85
C HIS A 138 11.33 3.44 -20.85
N PHE A 139 11.61 3.56 -19.55
CA PHE A 139 10.76 2.94 -18.52
C PHE A 139 9.34 3.55 -18.49
N LEU A 140 9.20 4.86 -18.69
CA LEU A 140 7.88 5.53 -18.74
C LEU A 140 7.01 5.09 -19.92
N GLN A 141 7.62 4.58 -21.00
CA GLN A 141 6.90 4.07 -22.17
C GLN A 141 6.42 2.62 -21.99
N LEU A 142 6.95 1.88 -21.01
CA LEU A 142 6.55 0.49 -20.76
C LEU A 142 5.18 0.44 -20.10
N ASP A 143 4.14 0.14 -20.89
CA ASP A 143 2.75 0.05 -20.40
C ASP A 143 2.60 -0.92 -19.24
N ILE A 144 3.42 -1.98 -19.20
CA ILE A 144 3.42 -2.98 -18.14
C ILE A 144 3.78 -2.41 -16.75
N LEU A 145 4.51 -1.29 -16.71
CA LEU A 145 4.90 -0.60 -15.47
C LEU A 145 3.88 0.47 -15.04
N LYS A 146 2.83 0.71 -15.83
CA LYS A 146 1.75 1.67 -15.51
C LYS A 146 0.64 1.07 -14.64
N THR A 147 0.68 -0.24 -14.41
CA THR A 147 -0.22 -0.98 -13.52
C THR A 147 0.56 -1.60 -12.37
N PRO A 148 -0.03 -1.79 -11.17
CA PRO A 148 0.69 -2.41 -10.07
C PRO A 148 1.24 -3.79 -10.43
N PHE A 149 2.49 -4.05 -10.06
CA PHE A 149 3.18 -5.31 -10.33
C PHE A 149 4.00 -5.82 -9.15
N ASP A 150 4.47 -7.08 -9.18
CA ASP A 150 5.27 -7.66 -8.10
C ASP A 150 6.72 -7.21 -8.22
N ALA A 151 7.01 -6.02 -7.67
CA ALA A 151 8.33 -5.45 -7.68
C ALA A 151 9.34 -6.27 -6.88
N ALA A 152 8.91 -6.92 -5.79
CA ALA A 152 9.80 -7.72 -4.96
C ALA A 152 10.36 -8.92 -5.76
N THR A 153 9.47 -9.69 -6.38
CA THR A 153 9.88 -10.83 -7.22
C THR A 153 10.75 -10.37 -8.39
N LEU A 154 10.34 -9.31 -9.10
CA LEU A 154 11.10 -8.78 -10.24
C LEU A 154 12.51 -8.31 -9.84
N VAL A 155 12.64 -7.61 -8.71
CA VAL A 155 13.95 -7.12 -8.23
C VAL A 155 14.85 -8.30 -7.84
N MET A 156 14.30 -9.35 -7.23
CA MET A 156 15.08 -10.56 -6.95
C MET A 156 15.53 -11.26 -8.25
N GLU A 157 14.68 -11.34 -9.29
CA GLU A 157 15.05 -11.89 -10.59
C GLU A 157 16.18 -11.05 -11.23
N LEU A 158 16.09 -9.71 -11.18
CA LEU A 158 17.10 -8.80 -11.74
C LEU A 158 18.46 -8.88 -11.03
N ARG A 159 18.45 -9.10 -9.71
CA ARG A 159 19.67 -9.23 -8.90
C ARG A 159 20.30 -10.61 -8.99
N GLY A 160 19.60 -11.60 -9.55
CA GLY A 160 20.04 -12.99 -9.60
C GLY A 160 19.88 -13.71 -8.26
N ASP A 161 18.94 -13.25 -7.42
CA ASP A 161 18.65 -13.80 -6.09
C ASP A 161 17.59 -14.93 -6.13
N LEU A 162 17.02 -15.22 -7.31
CA LEU A 162 15.99 -16.25 -7.58
C LEU A 162 16.52 -17.44 -8.39
#